data_AF-A0A3S0CLE2-F1
#
_entry.id   AF-A0A3S0CLE2-F1
#
_cell.length_a   1.000
_cell.length_b   1.000
_cell.length_c   1.000
_cell.angle_alpha   90.00
_cell.angle_beta   90.00
_cell.angle_gamma   90.00
#
_symmetry.space_group_name_H-M   'P 1'
#
loop_
_entity.id
_entity.type
_entity.pdbx_description
1 polymer ?
#
loop_
_entity_poly.entity_id
_entity_poly.type
_entity_poly.pdbx_seq_one_letter_code
_entity_poly.pdbx_strand_id
1 'polypeptide(L)'
;MRKNRVRSSHGSQLAEFPAAIILLLLGVAFPIIIMASIFYKVYMFECIVKNGAQLGSEMPDLATATTAASNYCTTHKPAGVSCATPVVSFVQRTVTYTSSGAPKTYPAYFLQVTDTGSVSPLVQMHDLFGLQVPGLTGPITLQATQAVYFENQTAAAAASGGS
;
A
#
# COMPACT_ATOMS: atom_id res chain seq x y z
N MET A 1 61.11 -24.08 41.75
CA MET A 1 59.64 -23.95 41.77
C MET A 1 59.22 -22.68 41.04
N ARG A 2 58.65 -22.78 39.83
CA ARG A 2 58.12 -21.61 39.08
C ARG A 2 56.65 -21.42 39.43
N LYS A 3 56.31 -20.22 39.92
CA LYS A 3 54.97 -19.83 40.35
C LYS A 3 54.16 -19.41 39.10
N ASN A 4 53.26 -20.28 38.63
CA ASN A 4 52.33 -19.96 37.55
C ASN A 4 51.37 -18.85 38.01
N ARG A 5 51.52 -17.65 37.46
CA ARG A 5 50.53 -16.57 37.60
C ARG A 5 49.35 -16.90 36.68
N VAL A 6 48.25 -17.35 37.28
CA VAL A 6 46.94 -17.35 36.63
C VAL A 6 46.56 -15.88 36.40
N ARG A 7 46.63 -15.42 35.14
CA ARG A 7 46.06 -14.13 34.74
C ARG A 7 44.55 -14.26 34.81
N SER A 8 43.92 -13.54 35.74
CA SER A 8 42.47 -13.47 35.87
C SER A 8 41.87 -12.80 34.63
N SER A 9 40.87 -13.46 34.03
CA SER A 9 40.12 -13.01 32.84
C SER A 9 39.11 -11.89 33.13
N HIS A 10 39.35 -11.04 34.13
CA HIS A 10 38.38 -10.06 34.61
C HIS A 10 38.23 -8.82 33.70
N GLY A 11 38.84 -8.82 32.52
CA GLY A 11 38.77 -7.71 31.56
C GLY A 11 37.83 -7.91 30.35
N SER A 12 37.31 -9.12 30.08
CA SER A 12 36.52 -9.33 28.85
C SER A 12 35.06 -8.87 28.96
N GLN A 13 34.48 -8.85 30.17
CA GLN A 13 33.06 -8.53 30.34
C GLN A 13 32.71 -7.06 30.04
N LEU A 14 33.63 -6.11 30.23
CA LEU A 14 33.43 -4.71 29.88
C LEU A 14 33.63 -4.43 28.38
N ALA A 15 34.41 -5.27 27.69
CA ALA A 15 34.62 -5.15 26.24
C ALA A 15 33.47 -5.79 25.43
N GLU A 16 32.76 -6.76 26.00
CA GLU A 16 31.63 -7.44 25.36
C GLU A 16 30.33 -6.62 25.44
N PHE A 17 30.19 -5.72 26.41
CA PHE A 17 28.98 -4.93 26.62
C PHE A 17 28.63 -3.96 25.46
N PRO A 18 29.58 -3.20 24.88
CA PRO A 18 29.30 -2.35 23.72
C PRO A 18 28.93 -3.16 22.48
N ALA A 19 29.57 -4.32 22.29
CA ALA A 19 29.28 -5.20 21.17
C ALA A 19 27.86 -5.80 21.27
N ALA A 20 27.45 -6.21 22.48
CA ALA A 20 26.11 -6.71 22.74
C ALA A 20 25.03 -5.63 22.52
N ILE A 21 25.29 -4.38 22.92
CA ILE A 21 24.38 -3.26 22.67
C ILE A 21 24.25 -2.98 21.17
N ILE A 22 25.35 -2.97 20.42
CA ILE A 22 25.32 -2.75 18.97
C ILE A 22 24.57 -3.89 18.26
N LEU A 23 24.77 -5.14 18.67
CA LEU A 23 24.03 -6.28 18.13
C LEU A 23 22.54 -6.21 18.43
N LEU A 24 22.16 -5.80 19.65
CA LEU A 24 20.76 -5.62 20.01
C LEU A 24 20.14 -4.46 19.23
N LEU A 25 20.86 -3.35 19.07
CA LEU A 25 20.42 -2.18 18.32
C LEU A 25 20.25 -2.51 16.84
N LEU A 26 21.19 -3.23 16.23
CA LEU A 26 21.05 -3.72 14.85
C LEU A 26 19.91 -4.74 14.72
N GLY A 27 19.77 -5.65 15.68
CA GLY A 27 18.71 -6.65 15.70
C GLY A 27 17.30 -6.06 15.79
N VAL A 28 17.15 -4.91 16.46
CA VAL A 28 15.86 -4.20 16.58
C VAL A 28 15.66 -3.16 15.47
N ALA A 29 16.72 -2.47 15.05
CA ALA A 29 16.61 -1.44 14.01
C ALA A 29 16.27 -2.03 12.64
N PHE A 30 16.83 -3.19 12.29
CA PHE A 30 16.61 -3.79 10.97
C PHE A 30 15.13 -4.15 10.71
N PRO A 31 14.42 -4.82 11.63
CA PRO A 31 12.98 -5.04 11.49
C PRO A 31 12.16 -3.75 11.41
N ILE A 32 12.51 -2.72 12.19
CA ILE A 32 11.81 -1.43 12.18
C ILE A 32 11.96 -0.75 10.82
N ILE A 33 13.17 -0.73 10.25
CA ILE A 33 13.43 -0.15 8.93
C ILE A 33 12.67 -0.91 7.85
N ILE A 34 12.62 -2.25 7.92
CA ILE A 34 11.84 -3.06 6.99
C ILE A 34 10.35 -2.71 7.09
N MET A 35 9.79 -2.64 8.31
CA MET A 35 8.39 -2.25 8.51
C MET A 35 8.10 -0.85 7.97
N ALA A 36 8.95 0.14 8.27
CA ALA A 36 8.81 1.50 7.77
C ALA A 36 8.80 1.55 6.23
N SER A 37 9.63 0.73 5.59
CA SER A 37 9.66 0.65 4.11
C SER A 37 8.36 0.11 3.51
N ILE A 38 7.71 -0.84 4.19
CA ILE A 38 6.42 -1.42 3.74
C ILE A 38 5.32 -0.37 3.88
N PHE A 39 5.25 0.32 5.03
CA PHE A 39 4.28 1.39 5.24
C PHE A 39 4.38 2.49 4.17
N TYR A 40 5.60 2.90 3.84
CA TYR A 40 5.82 3.87 2.77
C TYR A 40 5.30 3.35 1.42
N LYS A 41 5.58 2.10 1.05
CA LYS A 41 5.11 1.51 -0.21
C LYS A 41 3.59 1.34 -0.26
N VAL A 42 2.96 0.94 0.84
CA VAL A 42 1.49 0.84 0.97
C VAL A 42 0.85 2.21 0.74
N TYR A 43 1.40 3.25 1.38
CA TYR A 43 0.92 4.62 1.21
C TYR A 43 1.04 5.10 -0.23
N MET A 44 2.16 4.80 -0.90
CA MET A 44 2.35 5.14 -2.32
C MET A 44 1.36 4.39 -3.22
N PHE A 45 1.09 3.12 -2.93
CA PHE A 45 0.08 2.34 -3.65
C PHE A 45 -1.32 2.98 -3.55
N GLU A 46 -1.74 3.39 -2.34
CA GLU A 46 -3.01 4.11 -2.18
C GLU A 46 -3.05 5.45 -2.94
N CYS A 47 -1.96 6.22 -2.91
CA CYS A 47 -1.86 7.48 -3.66
C CYS A 47 -1.99 7.25 -5.17
N ILE A 48 -1.39 6.18 -5.68
CA ILE A 48 -1.47 5.82 -7.10
C ILE A 48 -2.91 5.47 -7.48
N VAL A 49 -3.61 4.68 -6.67
CA VAL A 49 -5.02 4.32 -6.93
C VAL A 49 -5.92 5.55 -6.87
N LYS A 50 -5.67 6.48 -5.93
CA LYS A 50 -6.40 7.75 -5.85
C LYS A 50 -6.22 8.60 -7.10
N ASN A 51 -4.98 8.81 -7.53
CA ASN A 51 -4.67 9.61 -8.71
C ASN A 51 -5.15 8.91 -9.99
N GLY A 52 -5.04 7.58 -10.08
CA GLY A 52 -5.55 6.80 -11.20
C GLY A 52 -7.08 6.89 -11.31
N ALA A 53 -7.79 6.89 -10.18
CA ALA A 53 -9.24 7.11 -10.15
C ALA A 53 -9.63 8.53 -10.57
N GLN A 54 -8.84 9.53 -10.16
CA GLN A 54 -9.04 10.91 -10.58
C GLN A 54 -8.84 11.08 -12.09
N LEU A 55 -7.75 10.55 -12.65
CA LEU A 55 -7.51 10.57 -14.10
C LEU A 55 -8.59 9.79 -14.87
N GLY A 56 -9.02 8.64 -14.34
CA GLY A 56 -10.11 7.86 -14.92
C GLY A 56 -11.43 8.64 -14.95
N SER A 57 -11.69 9.50 -13.96
CA SER A 57 -12.91 10.32 -13.89
C SER A 57 -12.96 11.44 -14.94
N GLU A 58 -11.82 11.78 -15.55
CA GLU A 58 -11.75 12.75 -16.64
C GLU A 58 -11.97 12.10 -18.01
N MET A 59 -11.98 10.76 -18.08
CA MET A 59 -12.09 10.02 -19.32
C MET A 59 -13.54 9.86 -19.79
N PRO A 60 -13.78 9.80 -21.11
CA PRO A 60 -15.13 9.79 -21.68
C PRO A 60 -15.86 8.45 -21.56
N ASP A 61 -15.15 7.32 -21.44
CA ASP A 61 -15.74 5.99 -21.39
C ASP A 61 -15.02 5.06 -20.39
N LEU A 62 -15.64 3.91 -20.08
CA LEU A 62 -15.10 2.96 -19.11
C LEU A 62 -13.79 2.30 -19.57
N ALA A 63 -13.66 2.04 -20.87
CA ALA A 63 -12.50 1.34 -21.43
C ALA A 63 -11.24 2.22 -21.37
N THR A 64 -11.36 3.49 -21.74
CA THR A 64 -10.30 4.50 -21.63
C THR A 64 -10.02 4.84 -20.17
N ALA A 65 -11.04 4.93 -19.30
CA ALA A 65 -10.82 5.11 -17.85
C ALA A 65 -10.01 3.95 -17.23
N THR A 66 -10.34 2.71 -17.59
CA THR A 66 -9.60 1.52 -17.14
C THR A 66 -8.16 1.54 -17.63
N THR A 67 -7.96 1.87 -18.91
CA THR A 67 -6.64 1.96 -19.52
C THR A 67 -5.80 3.06 -18.88
N ALA A 68 -6.39 4.23 -18.63
CA ALA A 68 -5.71 5.36 -17.98
C ALA A 68 -5.30 5.03 -16.54
N ALA A 69 -6.21 4.44 -15.74
CA ALA A 69 -5.91 4.01 -14.38
C ALA A 69 -4.80 2.95 -14.35
N SER A 70 -4.88 1.95 -15.25
CA SER A 70 -3.87 0.90 -15.38
C SER A 70 -2.50 1.47 -15.77
N ASN A 71 -2.47 2.37 -16.75
CA ASN A 71 -1.24 3.01 -17.22
C ASN A 71 -0.62 3.90 -16.13
N TYR A 72 -1.44 4.59 -15.34
CA TYR A 72 -0.94 5.40 -14.25
C TYR A 72 -0.24 4.53 -13.20
N CYS A 73 -0.84 3.39 -12.83
CA CYS A 73 -0.23 2.46 -11.87
C CYS A 73 1.07 1.85 -12.40
N THR A 74 1.10 1.38 -13.65
CA THR A 74 2.30 0.80 -14.23
C THR A 74 3.45 1.79 -14.37
N THR A 75 3.14 3.06 -14.67
CA THR A 75 4.14 4.11 -14.88
C THR A 75 4.71 4.66 -13.57
N HIS A 76 3.88 4.78 -12.53
CA HIS A 76 4.25 5.48 -11.29
C HIS A 76 4.51 4.55 -10.10
N LYS A 77 4.39 3.22 -10.26
CA LYS A 77 4.65 2.29 -9.16
C LYS A 77 6.12 2.36 -8.69
N PRO A 78 6.37 2.47 -7.38
CA PRO A 78 7.73 2.38 -6.85
C PRO A 78 8.24 0.95 -6.91
N ALA A 79 9.57 0.77 -6.80
CA ALA A 79 10.19 -0.54 -6.82
C ALA A 79 9.66 -1.46 -5.71
N GLY A 80 9.35 -2.71 -6.08
CA GLY A 80 8.75 -3.68 -5.18
C GLY A 80 7.25 -3.47 -4.93
N VAL A 81 6.58 -2.62 -5.72
CA VAL A 81 5.12 -2.58 -5.80
C VAL A 81 4.68 -3.17 -7.15
N SER A 82 3.68 -4.05 -7.10
CA SER A 82 2.96 -4.54 -8.26
C SER A 82 1.54 -4.00 -8.24
N CYS A 83 1.01 -3.73 -9.43
CA CYS A 83 -0.40 -3.42 -9.65
C CYS A 83 -0.97 -4.51 -10.53
N ALA A 84 -2.17 -4.98 -10.23
CA ALA A 84 -2.95 -5.76 -11.18
C ALA A 84 -3.65 -4.81 -12.15
N THR A 85 -4.48 -5.38 -13.02
CA THR A 85 -5.39 -4.59 -13.82
C THR A 85 -6.50 -4.05 -12.90
N PRO A 86 -6.71 -2.72 -12.82
CA PRO A 86 -7.75 -2.15 -11.97
C PRO A 86 -9.14 -2.51 -12.50
N VAL A 87 -10.05 -2.81 -11.59
CA VAL A 87 -11.48 -2.96 -11.87
C VAL A 87 -12.13 -1.60 -11.75
N VAL A 88 -12.63 -1.08 -12.87
CA VAL A 88 -13.34 0.20 -12.94
C VAL A 88 -14.83 -0.06 -13.14
N SER A 89 -15.67 0.64 -12.39
CA SER A 89 -17.12 0.53 -12.48
C SER A 89 -17.79 1.88 -12.22
N PHE A 90 -18.96 2.09 -12.83
CA PHE A 90 -19.82 3.21 -12.48
C PHE A 90 -20.79 2.80 -11.38
N VAL A 91 -20.84 3.59 -10.31
CA VAL A 91 -21.73 3.37 -9.18
C VAL A 91 -22.62 4.58 -9.00
N GLN A 92 -23.92 4.38 -9.12
CA GLN A 92 -24.90 5.41 -8.77
C GLN A 92 -25.09 5.40 -7.25
N ARG A 93 -24.94 6.58 -6.62
CA ARG A 93 -25.26 6.78 -5.21
C ARG A 93 -26.22 7.95 -5.05
N THR A 94 -27.08 7.85 -4.07
CA THR A 94 -28.07 8.86 -3.78
C THR A 94 -27.47 9.89 -2.82
N VAL A 95 -27.38 11.15 -3.24
CA VAL A 95 -26.85 12.25 -2.41
C VAL A 95 -28.00 13.12 -1.93
N THR A 96 -28.05 13.36 -0.63
CA THR A 96 -29.06 14.23 -0.01
C THR A 96 -28.43 15.55 0.38
N TYR A 97 -28.94 16.64 -0.18
CA TYR A 97 -28.52 17.99 0.17
C TYR A 97 -29.52 18.60 1.15
N THR A 98 -29.02 19.00 2.32
CA THR A 98 -29.76 19.82 3.28
C THR A 98 -29.29 21.27 3.15
N SER A 99 -29.92 22.05 2.27
CA SER A 99 -29.93 23.51 2.42
C SER A 99 -31.12 23.92 3.29
N SER A 100 -31.30 25.21 3.61
CA SER A 100 -32.29 25.74 4.57
C SER A 100 -33.78 25.57 4.17
N GLY A 101 -34.16 24.39 3.71
CA GLY A 101 -35.49 23.94 3.29
C GLY A 101 -35.58 22.41 3.34
N ALA A 102 -36.60 21.82 2.69
CA ALA A 102 -36.78 20.38 2.67
C ALA A 102 -35.58 19.66 2.01
N PRO A 103 -35.08 18.54 2.58
CA PRO A 103 -33.99 17.78 2.01
C PRO A 103 -34.35 17.32 0.59
N LYS A 104 -33.47 17.62 -0.37
CA LYS A 104 -33.61 17.15 -1.74
C LYS A 104 -32.59 16.08 -2.02
N THR A 105 -33.05 15.03 -2.68
CA THR A 105 -32.28 13.82 -2.96
C THR A 105 -32.08 13.71 -4.46
N TYR A 106 -30.82 13.59 -4.89
CA TYR A 106 -30.47 13.49 -6.31
C TYR A 106 -29.56 12.27 -6.54
N PRO A 107 -29.71 11.57 -7.68
CA PRO A 107 -28.76 10.54 -8.08
C PRO A 107 -27.43 11.20 -8.50
N ALA A 108 -26.34 10.75 -7.91
CA ALA A 108 -24.97 11.12 -8.25
C ALA A 108 -24.23 9.89 -8.78
N TYR A 109 -23.42 10.06 -9.81
CA TYR A 109 -22.63 8.97 -10.37
C TYR A 109 -21.19 9.08 -9.88
N PHE A 110 -20.60 7.93 -9.56
CA PHE A 110 -19.22 7.82 -9.11
C PHE A 110 -18.50 6.82 -9.99
N LEU A 111 -17.27 7.14 -10.38
CA LEU A 111 -16.34 6.16 -10.90
C LEU A 111 -15.66 5.50 -9.72
N GLN A 112 -15.86 4.19 -9.56
CA GLN A 112 -15.18 3.37 -8.57
C GLN A 112 -14.06 2.60 -9.24
N VAL A 113 -12.83 2.87 -8.81
CA VAL A 113 -11.62 2.15 -9.21
C VAL A 113 -11.16 1.29 -8.04
N THR A 114 -11.05 0.00 -8.28
CA THR A 114 -10.51 -0.97 -7.33
C THR A 114 -9.27 -1.58 -7.93
N ASP A 115 -8.13 -1.45 -7.27
CA ASP A 115 -6.90 -2.09 -7.71
C ASP A 115 -6.39 -3.05 -6.63
N THR A 116 -5.88 -4.19 -7.08
CA THR A 116 -5.23 -5.18 -6.24
C THR A 116 -3.76 -5.19 -6.59
N GLY A 117 -2.89 -5.06 -5.60
CA GLY A 117 -1.45 -5.02 -5.79
C GLY A 117 -0.73 -5.87 -4.78
N SER A 118 0.57 -6.03 -4.96
CA SER A 118 1.44 -6.60 -3.95
C SER A 118 2.61 -5.70 -3.62
N VAL A 119 2.95 -5.64 -2.33
CA VAL A 119 4.07 -4.87 -1.80
C VAL A 119 5.10 -5.85 -1.25
N SER A 120 6.27 -5.85 -1.88
CA SER A 120 7.42 -6.62 -1.43
C SER A 120 8.24 -5.84 -0.40
N PRO A 121 8.77 -6.51 0.64
CA PRO A 121 9.71 -5.89 1.56
C PRO A 121 10.96 -5.37 0.86
N LEU A 122 11.68 -4.48 1.54
CA LEU A 122 13.00 -4.04 1.11
C LEU A 122 14.01 -5.19 1.07
N VAL A 123 13.98 -6.05 2.08
CA VAL A 123 14.77 -7.28 2.16
C VAL A 123 13.85 -8.39 2.61
N GLN A 124 13.73 -9.45 1.80
CA GLN A 124 12.99 -10.64 2.21
C GLN A 124 13.79 -11.36 3.29
N MET A 125 13.21 -11.48 4.48
CA MET A 125 13.77 -12.33 5.50
C MET A 125 13.38 -13.77 5.15
N HIS A 126 14.36 -14.67 5.08
CA HIS A 126 14.05 -16.09 5.07
C HIS A 126 13.35 -16.47 6.37
N ASP A 127 12.62 -17.59 6.36
CA ASP A 127 11.86 -18.14 7.50
C ASP A 127 12.74 -18.22 8.75
N LEU A 128 12.75 -17.14 9.54
CA LEU A 128 13.42 -17.09 10.82
C LEU A 128 12.42 -17.71 11.80
N PHE A 129 12.70 -18.93 12.25
CA PHE A 129 11.85 -19.75 13.12
C PHE A 129 10.61 -20.40 12.47
N GLY A 130 10.57 -20.50 11.13
CA GLY A 130 9.46 -21.16 10.42
C GLY A 130 8.14 -20.39 10.49
N LEU A 131 8.20 -19.09 10.79
CA LEU A 131 7.05 -18.20 10.84
C LEU A 131 6.98 -17.37 9.55
N GLN A 132 5.98 -17.68 8.72
CA GLN A 132 5.68 -16.85 7.57
C GLN A 132 4.89 -15.62 7.99
N VAL A 133 5.56 -14.48 8.03
CA VAL A 133 4.95 -13.18 8.34
C VAL A 133 4.81 -12.38 7.05
N PRO A 134 3.57 -12.15 6.56
CA PRO A 134 3.33 -11.31 5.39
C PRO A 134 4.01 -9.95 5.55
N GLY A 135 4.78 -9.56 4.53
CA GLY A 135 5.57 -8.32 4.53
C GLY A 135 6.98 -8.48 5.04
N LEU A 136 7.31 -9.52 5.79
CA LEU A 136 8.67 -9.80 6.24
C LEU A 136 9.28 -10.98 5.48
N THR A 137 8.54 -12.07 5.35
CA THR A 137 8.99 -13.30 4.67
C THR A 137 8.48 -13.44 3.24
N GLY A 138 7.54 -12.58 2.83
CA GLY A 138 6.97 -12.57 1.50
C GLY A 138 6.18 -11.29 1.22
N PRO A 139 5.75 -11.06 -0.03
CA PRO A 139 4.97 -9.89 -0.39
C PRO A 139 3.61 -9.86 0.35
N ILE A 140 3.11 -8.66 0.65
CA ILE A 140 1.74 -8.45 1.13
C ILE A 140 0.86 -8.13 -0.07
N THR A 141 -0.25 -8.84 -0.24
CA THR A 141 -1.30 -8.46 -1.19
C THR A 141 -2.21 -7.42 -0.55
N LEU A 142 -2.48 -6.34 -1.27
CA LEU A 142 -3.30 -5.23 -0.85
C LEU A 142 -4.41 -5.00 -1.88
N GLN A 143 -5.56 -4.54 -1.40
CA GLN A 143 -6.64 -4.08 -2.25
C GLN A 143 -7.00 -2.66 -1.82
N ALA A 144 -6.90 -1.72 -2.75
CA ALA A 144 -7.29 -0.34 -2.53
C ALA A 144 -8.48 -0.01 -3.43
N THR A 145 -9.47 0.67 -2.87
CA THR A 145 -10.68 1.08 -3.58
C THR A 145 -10.86 2.58 -3.41
N GLN A 146 -10.99 3.29 -4.52
CA GLN A 146 -11.29 4.72 -4.52
C GLN A 146 -12.54 4.98 -5.37
N ALA A 147 -13.45 5.78 -4.85
CA ALA A 147 -14.59 6.32 -5.59
C ALA A 147 -14.39 7.82 -5.80
N VAL A 148 -14.58 8.29 -7.03
CA VAL A 148 -14.49 9.71 -7.41
C VAL A 148 -15.81 10.11 -8.06
N TYR A 149 -16.32 11.29 -7.70
CA TYR A 149 -17.54 11.82 -8.29
C TYR A 149 -17.34 12.07 -9.79
N PHE A 150 -18.36 11.77 -10.59
CA PHE A 150 -18.29 11.78 -12.03
C PHE A 150 -19.52 12.48 -12.61
N GLU A 151 -19.30 13.59 -13.31
CA GLU A 151 -20.37 14.43 -13.85
C GLU A 151 -20.83 14.02 -15.25
N ASN A 152 -20.08 13.17 -15.95
CA ASN A 152 -20.38 12.81 -17.33
C ASN A 152 -21.52 11.77 -17.40
N GLN A 153 -22.74 12.28 -17.50
CA GLN A 153 -23.99 11.51 -17.53
C GLN A 153 -24.13 10.59 -18.75
N THR A 154 -23.44 10.89 -19.86
CA THR A 154 -23.52 10.11 -21.11
C THR A 154 -22.94 8.71 -21.00
N ALA A 155 -21.83 8.53 -20.27
CA ALA A 155 -21.25 7.21 -20.02
C ALA A 155 -22.04 6.41 -18.95
N ALA A 156 -22.62 7.10 -17.96
CA ALA A 156 -23.49 6.50 -16.96
C ALA A 156 -24.79 5.96 -17.57
N ALA A 157 -25.39 6.69 -18.52
CA ALA A 157 -26.60 6.27 -19.23
C ALA A 157 -26.38 4.99 -20.08
N ALA A 158 -25.19 4.82 -20.67
CA ALA A 158 -24.83 3.61 -21.41
C ALA A 158 -24.63 2.39 -20.49
N ALA A 159 -24.14 2.59 -19.26
CA ALA A 159 -23.98 1.53 -18.28
C ALA A 159 -25.31 1.12 -17.61
N SER A 160 -26.27 2.03 -17.49
CA SER A 160 -27.63 1.74 -16.97
C SER A 160 -28.58 1.15 -18.02
N GLY A 161 -28.21 1.12 -19.31
CA GLY A 161 -29.04 0.64 -20.42
C GLY A 161 -29.00 -0.88 -20.67
N GLY A 162 -28.31 -1.64 -19.81
CA GLY A 162 -28.20 -3.09 -19.89
C GLY A 162 -28.93 -3.77 -18.74
N SER A 163 -30.26 -3.76 -18.76
CA SER A 163 -31.11 -4.65 -17.95
C SER A 163 -32.26 -5.17 -18.78
#